data_AF-A0A967GTF2-F1
#
_entry.id   AF-A0A967GTF2-F1
#
_cell.length_a   1.000
_cell.length_b   1.000
_cell.length_c   1.000
_cell.angle_alpha   90.00
_cell.angle_beta   90.00
_cell.angle_gamma   90.00
#
_symmetry.space_group_name_H-M   'P 1'
#
loop_
_entity.id
_entity.type
_entity.pdbx_description
1 polymer ?
#
loop_
_entity_poly.entity_id
_entity_poly.type
_entity_poly.pdbx_seq_one_letter_code
_entity_poly.pdbx_strand_id
1 'polypeptide(L)'
;MVALIDGVYREYGDETDLDGFDRDLLDVEEAYEGRGGEMVVLEENGEVVGAHATQPVDMKEGVVTFRRLYLQPEARGRGAGKLLMDWAVEWSRGHGFR
;
A
#
# COMPACT_ATOMS: atom_id res chain seq x y z
N MET A 1 -4.51 -7.45 6.05
CA MET A 1 -4.42 -6.16 5.33
C MET A 1 -5.63 -5.24 5.55
N VAL A 2 -6.87 -5.64 5.21
CA VAL A 2 -8.07 -4.81 5.49
C VAL A 2 -8.13 -4.35 6.94
N ALA A 3 -7.92 -5.27 7.89
CA ALA A 3 -7.88 -4.96 9.32
C ALA A 3 -6.80 -3.94 9.73
N LEU A 4 -5.65 -3.91 9.04
CA LEU A 4 -4.61 -2.90 9.26
C LEU A 4 -5.14 -1.52 8.87
N ILE A 5 -5.67 -1.39 7.65
CA ILE A 5 -6.08 -0.10 7.08
C ILE A 5 -7.28 0.45 7.85
N ASP A 6 -8.26 -0.39 8.14
CA ASP A 6 -9.42 -0.04 8.98
C ASP A 6 -9.00 0.37 10.40
N GLY A 7 -8.06 -0.36 11.02
CA GLY A 7 -7.49 0.02 12.32
C GLY A 7 -6.89 1.42 12.31
N VAL A 8 -6.14 1.76 11.25
CA VAL A 8 -5.56 3.11 11.11
C VAL A 8 -6.63 4.17 10.87
N TYR A 9 -7.64 3.90 10.05
CA TYR A 9 -8.75 4.85 9.82
C TYR A 9 -9.50 5.17 11.11
N ARG A 10 -9.74 4.17 11.94
CA ARG A 10 -10.41 4.32 13.24
C ARG A 10 -9.66 5.19 14.23
N GLU A 11 -8.33 5.29 14.13
CA GLU A 11 -7.55 6.25 14.93
C GLU A 11 -7.97 7.71 14.67
N TYR A 12 -8.49 7.99 13.48
CA TYR A 12 -8.92 9.31 13.04
C TYR A 12 -10.45 9.47 13.04
N GLY A 13 -11.19 8.51 13.58
CA GLY A 13 -12.66 8.52 13.62
C GLY A 13 -13.32 8.20 12.26
N ASP A 14 -12.62 7.49 11.39
CA ASP A 14 -13.10 7.02 10.10
C ASP A 14 -13.15 5.47 10.06
N GLU A 15 -13.68 4.89 9.00
CA GLU A 15 -13.72 3.43 8.79
C GLU A 15 -13.60 3.05 7.31
N THR A 16 -13.17 1.83 7.01
CA THR A 16 -13.05 1.41 5.61
C THR A 16 -14.41 1.33 4.92
N ASP A 17 -14.50 1.91 3.73
CA ASP A 17 -15.67 1.82 2.85
C ASP A 17 -15.41 0.79 1.73
N LEU A 18 -15.64 -0.48 2.04
CA LEU A 18 -15.36 -1.59 1.11
C LEU A 18 -16.33 -1.65 -0.08
N ASP A 19 -17.47 -0.96 0.01
CA ASP A 19 -18.43 -0.83 -1.10
C ASP A 19 -18.13 0.38 -1.99
N GLY A 20 -17.31 1.32 -1.52
CA GLY A 20 -16.90 2.53 -2.24
C GLY A 20 -15.39 2.66 -2.36
N PHE A 21 -14.81 3.60 -1.59
CA PHE A 21 -13.43 4.06 -1.81
C PHE A 21 -12.34 3.01 -1.54
N ASP A 22 -12.63 2.01 -0.71
CA ASP A 22 -11.69 0.97 -0.29
C ASP A 22 -11.97 -0.39 -0.92
N ARG A 23 -12.78 -0.43 -1.97
CA ARG A 23 -13.08 -1.65 -2.72
C ARG A 23 -11.83 -2.32 -3.32
N ASP A 24 -10.76 -1.57 -3.56
CA ASP A 24 -9.47 -2.14 -4.00
C ASP A 24 -8.87 -3.14 -3.01
N LEU A 25 -9.30 -3.14 -1.75
CA LEU A 25 -8.82 -4.08 -0.74
C LEU A 25 -9.51 -5.46 -0.80
N LEU A 26 -10.59 -5.60 -1.57
CA LEU A 26 -11.33 -6.86 -1.72
C LEU A 26 -10.70 -7.80 -2.76
N ASP A 27 -10.03 -7.23 -3.77
CA ASP A 27 -9.30 -7.97 -4.80
C ASP A 27 -8.03 -7.19 -5.16
N VAL A 28 -6.99 -7.43 -4.36
CA VAL A 28 -5.71 -6.71 -4.47
C VAL A 28 -4.97 -7.07 -5.75
N GLU A 29 -5.01 -8.34 -6.13
CA GLU A 29 -4.36 -8.84 -7.35
C GLU A 29 -4.95 -8.13 -8.57
N GLU A 30 -6.28 -8.07 -8.70
CA GLU A 30 -6.92 -7.34 -9.79
C GLU A 30 -6.68 -5.82 -9.69
N ALA A 31 -6.81 -5.25 -8.49
CA ALA A 31 -6.75 -3.81 -8.29
C ALA A 31 -5.35 -3.20 -8.51
N TYR A 32 -4.29 -3.98 -8.30
CA TYR A 32 -2.90 -3.53 -8.40
C TYR A 32 -2.12 -4.28 -9.48
N GLU A 33 -1.84 -5.58 -9.30
CA GLU A 33 -1.06 -6.38 -10.26
C GLU A 33 -1.70 -6.39 -11.66
N GLY A 34 -3.02 -6.60 -11.72
CA GLY A 34 -3.81 -6.57 -12.96
C GLY A 34 -3.76 -5.23 -13.69
N ARG A 35 -3.34 -4.16 -13.01
CA ARG A 35 -3.19 -2.80 -13.56
C ARG A 35 -1.72 -2.40 -13.76
N GLY A 36 -0.80 -3.35 -13.61
CA GLY A 36 0.65 -3.13 -13.73
C GLY A 36 1.28 -2.44 -12.52
N GLY A 37 0.59 -2.43 -11.38
CA GLY A 37 1.10 -2.02 -10.08
C GLY A 37 1.49 -3.22 -9.22
N GLU A 38 1.70 -2.97 -7.93
CA GLU A 38 2.00 -4.01 -6.95
C GLU A 38 1.54 -3.57 -5.56
N MET A 39 1.20 -4.52 -4.70
CA MET A 39 0.88 -4.26 -3.31
C MET A 39 1.66 -5.20 -2.39
N VAL A 40 2.31 -4.63 -1.39
CA VAL A 40 3.05 -5.40 -0.38
C VAL A 40 2.57 -5.10 1.03
N VAL A 41 2.82 -6.08 1.88
CA VAL A 41 2.63 -5.98 3.32
C VAL A 41 3.96 -6.12 4.03
N LEU A 42 4.11 -5.42 5.14
CA LEU A 42 5.16 -5.67 6.12
C LEU A 42 4.59 -6.57 7.20
N GLU A 43 5.22 -7.73 7.40
CA GLU A 43 4.83 -8.69 8.42
C GLU A 43 5.87 -8.75 9.55
N GLU A 44 5.37 -8.73 10.79
CA GLU A 44 6.17 -8.96 11.99
C GLU A 44 5.46 -10.02 12.84
N ASN A 45 6.15 -11.11 13.20
CA ASN A 45 5.61 -12.21 14.02
C ASN A 45 4.30 -12.83 13.47
N GLY A 46 4.12 -12.83 12.14
CA GLY A 46 2.92 -13.35 11.49
C GLY A 46 1.74 -12.38 11.46
N GLU A 47 1.95 -11.12 11.88
CA GLU A 47 0.95 -10.07 11.82
C GLU A 47 1.33 -9.02 10.77
N VAL A 48 0.34 -8.55 10.01
CA VAL A 48 0.52 -7.46 9.06
C VAL A 48 0.54 -6.14 9.81
N VAL A 49 1.73 -5.56 9.94
CA VAL A 49 1.97 -4.30 10.67
C VAL A 49 2.08 -3.08 9.74
N GLY A 50 2.19 -3.32 8.43
CA GLY A 50 2.30 -2.26 7.44
C GLY A 50 1.85 -2.70 6.04
N ALA A 51 1.54 -1.73 5.20
CA ALA A 51 1.23 -1.96 3.79
C ALA A 51 1.75 -0.80 2.94
N HIS A 52 2.00 -1.08 1.66
CA HIS A 52 2.23 -0.08 0.63
C HIS A 52 1.85 -0.64 -0.74
N ALA A 53 1.41 0.23 -1.67
CA ALA A 53 1.15 -0.15 -3.04
C ALA A 53 1.69 0.89 -4.03
N THR A 54 2.06 0.40 -5.20
CA THR A 54 2.37 1.18 -6.40
C THR A 54 1.24 1.00 -7.40
N GLN A 55 0.85 2.07 -8.09
CA GLN A 55 -0.19 2.01 -9.11
C GLN A 55 0.18 2.90 -10.29
N PRO A 56 0.32 2.37 -11.52
CA PRO A 56 0.59 3.20 -12.68
C PRO A 56 -0.54 4.20 -12.94
N VAL A 57 -0.15 5.43 -13.28
CA VAL A 57 -1.09 6.48 -13.69
C VAL A 57 -0.88 6.88 -15.15
N ASP A 58 0.35 6.76 -15.65
CA ASP A 58 0.67 6.87 -17.07
C ASP A 58 1.79 5.89 -17.44
N MET A 59 1.43 4.79 -18.09
CA MET A 59 2.38 3.78 -18.53
C MET A 59 3.35 4.28 -19.62
N LYS A 60 2.96 5.26 -20.43
CA LYS A 60 3.79 5.76 -21.54
C LYS A 60 4.85 6.72 -21.03
N GLU A 61 4.47 7.60 -20.13
CA GLU A 61 5.37 8.57 -19.50
C GLU A 61 6.15 7.94 -18.33
N GLY A 62 5.81 6.70 -17.94
CA GLY A 62 6.46 5.98 -16.85
C GLY A 62 6.11 6.56 -15.47
N VAL A 63 4.89 7.08 -15.30
CA VAL A 63 4.43 7.71 -14.06
C VAL A 63 3.62 6.72 -13.23
N VAL A 64 4.01 6.61 -11.96
CA VAL A 64 3.37 5.75 -10.95
C VAL A 64 2.93 6.61 -9.77
N THR A 65 1.84 6.23 -9.12
CA THR A 65 1.42 6.79 -7.84
C THR A 65 1.62 5.78 -6.72
N PHE A 66 1.82 6.31 -5.52
CA PHE A 66 2.02 5.57 -4.30
C PHE A 66 0.73 5.61 -3.49
N ARG A 67 0.21 4.43 -3.16
CA ARG A 67 -1.04 4.27 -2.42
C ARG A 67 -0.83 3.39 -1.21
N ARG A 68 -1.82 3.42 -0.31
CA ARG A 68 -1.96 2.48 0.80
C ARG A 68 -0.73 2.37 1.70
N LEU A 69 0.05 3.44 1.85
CA LEU A 69 1.15 3.50 2.82
C LEU A 69 0.58 3.68 4.23
N TYR A 70 0.38 2.57 4.93
CA TYR A 70 -0.18 2.54 6.28
C TYR A 70 0.68 1.68 7.20
N LEU A 71 0.71 2.04 8.48
CA LEU A 71 1.45 1.35 9.53
C LEU A 71 0.60 1.29 10.80
N GLN A 72 0.66 0.17 11.52
CA GLN A 72 0.19 0.11 12.90
C GLN A 72 0.95 1.14 13.76
N PRO A 73 0.31 1.73 14.78
CA PRO A 73 0.94 2.70 15.69
C PRO A 73 2.30 2.24 16.23
N GLU A 74 2.43 0.96 16.57
CA GLU A 74 3.60 0.37 17.21
C GLU A 74 4.83 0.28 16.27
N ALA A 75 4.58 0.22 14.95
CA ALA A 75 5.60 0.17 13.91
C ALA A 75 6.10 1.56 13.47
N ARG A 76 5.40 2.64 13.87
CA ARG A 76 5.74 4.02 13.49
C ARG A 76 6.97 4.52 14.25
N GLY A 77 7.72 5.44 13.64
CA GLY A 77 8.92 6.03 14.23
C GLY A 77 10.13 5.09 14.34
N ARG A 78 10.04 3.86 13.81
CA ARG A 78 11.09 2.83 13.86
C ARG A 78 11.73 2.51 12.51
N GLY A 79 11.39 3.26 11.46
CA GLY A 79 11.94 3.08 10.11
C GLY A 79 11.08 2.23 9.16
N ALA A 80 10.01 1.58 9.63
CA ALA A 80 9.12 0.76 8.79
C ALA A 80 8.54 1.53 7.58
N GLY A 81 8.17 2.80 7.76
CA GLY A 81 7.66 3.62 6.66
C GLY A 81 8.74 3.93 5.62
N LYS A 82 9.99 4.10 6.06
CA LYS A 82 11.13 4.27 5.14
C LYS A 82 11.38 2.98 4.37
N LEU A 83 11.37 1.84 5.05
CA LEU A 83 11.55 0.53 4.42
C LEU A 83 10.52 0.28 3.31
N LEU A 84 9.24 0.53 3.59
CA LEU A 84 8.16 0.40 2.60
C LEU A 84 8.34 1.38 1.43
N MET A 85 8.69 2.64 1.71
CA MET A 85 8.91 3.63 0.65
C MET A 85 10.14 3.29 -0.21
N ASP A 86 11.24 2.82 0.40
CA ASP A 86 12.42 2.37 -0.33
C ASP A 86 12.05 1.20 -1.26
N TRP A 87 11.28 0.24 -0.76
CA TRP A 87 10.73 -0.85 -1.58
C TRP A 87 9.91 -0.30 -2.76
N ALA A 88 8.99 0.65 -2.53
CA ALA A 88 8.13 1.17 -3.58
C ALA A 88 8.92 1.89 -4.68
N VAL A 89 9.95 2.65 -4.29
CA VAL A 89 10.86 3.33 -5.23
C VAL A 89 11.72 2.33 -6.01
N GLU A 90 12.26 1.31 -5.35
CA GLU A 90 13.06 0.26 -6.00
C GLU A 90 12.21 -0.55 -6.98
N TRP A 91 11.03 -1.00 -6.55
CA TRP A 91 10.07 -1.69 -7.39
C TRP A 91 9.71 -0.84 -8.62
N SER A 92 9.39 0.44 -8.42
CA SER A 92 9.00 1.34 -9.51
C SER A 92 10.11 1.47 -10.57
N ARG A 93 11.36 1.65 -10.13
CA ARG A 93 12.52 1.71 -11.02
C ARG A 93 12.76 0.40 -11.75
N GLY A 94 12.63 -0.73 -11.06
CA GLY A 94 12.76 -2.07 -11.65
C GLY A 94 11.72 -2.36 -12.74
N HIS A 95 10.58 -1.68 -12.69
CA HIS A 95 9.48 -1.83 -13.65
C HIS A 95 9.43 -0.71 -14.70
N GLY A 96 10.45 0.15 -14.77
CA GLY A 96 10.60 1.18 -15.81
C GLY A 96 9.87 2.50 -15.54
N PHE A 97 9.30 2.67 -14.35
CA PHE A 97 8.73 3.93 -13.89
C PHE A 97 9.84 4.90 -13.42
N ARG A 98 9.57 6.22 -13.46
CA ARG A 98 10.56 7.29 -13.27
C ARG A 98 10.19 8.28 -12.17
#